data_AF-A0AAJ6TRF9-F1
#
_entry.id   AF-A0AAJ6TRF9-F1
#
_cell.length_a   1.000
_cell.length_b   1.000
_cell.length_c   1.000
_cell.angle_alpha   90.00
_cell.angle_beta   90.00
_cell.angle_gamma   90.00
#
_symmetry.space_group_name_H-M   'P 1'
#
loop_
_entity.id
_entity.type
_entity.pdbx_description
1 polymer ?
#
loop_
_entity_poly.entity_id
_entity_poly.type
_entity_poly.pdbx_seq_one_letter_code
_entity_poly.pdbx_strand_id
1 'polypeptide(L)'
;MVLCRGSVKERIFNPWMELMSSQGCQFVDNKKVIDFSVDEETGCISDVVCDNETYRADAIILAVGISTVQELTKNSAALNTREEFLKVLNLAASDLVSTKLWLDKKIKIPFARNVCSSFDDSSGWTFFNLNKLFDEHRNSPVTIVQANFYHGNELVPLKDEYIATKVMSYLSKCVKDFEAARVTNVEIAKFPKSLTHFFPGSYKYMMRGSTSFPNLFMAGDWIISRHGSWSQEKSYVTGLEGANRVVDFLGEGNYAKIIPLEEDEPHIQALRNLNRNFKELSSQFPLSNYFL
;
A
#
# COMPACT_ATOMS: atom_id res chain seq x y z
N MET A 1 -9.15 10.53 12.45
CA MET A 1 -8.68 9.16 12.14
C MET A 1 -9.09 8.19 13.24
N VAL A 2 -10.00 7.27 12.94
CA VAL A 2 -10.38 6.16 13.82
C VAL A 2 -9.41 5.01 13.53
N LEU A 3 -8.82 4.41 14.56
CA LEU A 3 -7.97 3.22 14.40
C LEU A 3 -8.74 1.99 14.87
N CYS A 4 -8.43 0.85 14.26
CA CYS A 4 -8.97 -0.44 14.65
C CYS A 4 -8.68 -0.74 16.13
N ARG A 5 -9.66 -1.27 16.87
CA ARG A 5 -9.54 -1.65 18.29
C ARG A 5 -8.96 -3.06 18.47
N GLY A 6 -7.83 -3.29 17.83
CA GLY A 6 -7.16 -4.59 17.78
C GLY A 6 -6.42 -4.78 16.46
N SER A 7 -5.90 -5.99 16.25
CA SER A 7 -5.25 -6.37 15.00
C SER A 7 -6.18 -6.16 13.80
N VAL A 8 -5.70 -5.47 12.76
CA VAL A 8 -6.44 -5.26 11.50
C VAL A 8 -6.77 -6.60 10.84
N LYS A 9 -5.85 -7.57 10.93
CA LYS A 9 -6.06 -8.94 10.40
C LYS A 9 -7.31 -9.57 11.02
N GLU A 10 -7.39 -9.58 12.34
CA GLU A 10 -8.45 -10.26 13.08
C GLU A 10 -9.78 -9.52 13.02
N ARG A 11 -9.75 -8.18 13.03
CA ARG A 11 -10.96 -7.36 13.14
C ARG A 11 -11.58 -7.00 11.80
N ILE A 12 -10.80 -7.00 10.72
CA ILE A 12 -11.27 -6.57 9.38
C ILE A 12 -11.10 -7.70 8.37
N PHE A 13 -9.88 -8.22 8.19
CA PHE A 13 -9.63 -9.16 7.10
C PHE A 13 -10.20 -10.55 7.33
N ASN A 14 -10.03 -11.17 8.50
CA ASN A 14 -10.55 -12.51 8.76
C ASN A 14 -12.08 -12.58 8.61
N PRO A 15 -12.89 -11.69 9.22
CA PRO A 15 -14.34 -11.72 9.04
C PRO A 15 -14.75 -11.48 7.58
N TRP A 16 -14.00 -10.64 6.86
CA TRP A 16 -14.28 -10.36 5.46
C TRP A 16 -13.95 -11.56 4.56
N MET A 17 -12.83 -12.25 4.81
CA MET A 17 -12.47 -13.50 4.14
C MET A 17 -13.50 -14.60 4.40
N GLU A 18 -13.93 -14.77 5.65
CA GLU A 18 -14.99 -15.73 6.01
C GLU A 18 -16.30 -15.44 5.26
N LEU A 19 -16.70 -14.17 5.18
CA LEU A 19 -17.87 -13.76 4.41
C LEU A 19 -17.70 -14.08 2.91
N MET A 20 -16.57 -13.73 2.30
CA MET A 20 -16.31 -14.01 0.89
C MET A 20 -16.29 -15.51 0.61
N SER A 21 -15.68 -16.31 1.48
CA SER A 21 -15.71 -17.78 1.36
C SER A 21 -17.12 -18.35 1.46
N SER A 22 -17.96 -17.82 2.35
CA SER A 22 -19.37 -18.23 2.44
C SER A 22 -20.18 -17.90 1.18
N GLN A 23 -19.69 -16.98 0.35
CA GLN A 23 -20.26 -16.61 -0.95
C GLN A 23 -19.60 -17.32 -2.14
N GLY A 24 -18.73 -18.31 -1.88
CA GLY A 24 -18.08 -19.12 -2.91
C GLY A 24 -16.72 -18.62 -3.37
N CYS A 25 -16.17 -17.56 -2.77
CA CYS A 25 -14.80 -17.13 -3.07
C CYS A 25 -13.79 -18.17 -2.57
N GLN A 26 -12.89 -18.57 -3.46
CA GLN A 26 -11.81 -19.49 -3.14
C GLN A 26 -10.52 -18.70 -2.88
N PHE A 27 -9.93 -18.93 -1.71
CA PHE A 27 -8.60 -18.41 -1.37
C PHE A 27 -7.57 -19.49 -1.60
N VAL A 28 -6.57 -19.17 -2.42
CA VAL A 28 -5.47 -20.08 -2.72
C VAL A 28 -4.17 -19.46 -2.18
N ASP A 29 -3.67 -20.05 -1.11
CA ASP A 29 -2.44 -19.60 -0.47
C ASP A 29 -1.19 -20.25 -1.08
N ASN A 30 -0.03 -19.63 -0.83
CA ASN A 30 1.29 -20.16 -1.23
C ASN A 30 1.42 -20.39 -2.75
N LYS A 31 0.72 -19.60 -3.56
CA LYS A 31 0.86 -19.58 -5.02
C LYS A 31 1.39 -18.23 -5.45
N LYS A 32 2.58 -18.22 -6.01
CA LYS A 32 3.16 -17.03 -6.63
C LYS A 32 2.83 -17.04 -8.11
N VAL A 33 2.19 -15.96 -8.58
CA VAL A 33 2.04 -15.70 -10.01
C VAL A 33 3.42 -15.38 -10.59
N ILE A 34 3.75 -15.99 -11.72
CA ILE A 34 5.04 -15.84 -12.40
C ILE A 34 4.90 -15.38 -13.85
N ASP A 35 3.80 -15.74 -14.53
CA ASP A 35 3.55 -15.36 -15.91
C ASP A 35 2.05 -15.42 -16.26
N PHE A 36 1.72 -15.10 -17.51
CA PHE A 36 0.38 -15.15 -18.07
C PHE A 36 0.42 -15.74 -19.48
N SER A 37 -0.61 -16.51 -19.84
CA SER A 37 -0.83 -16.92 -21.22
C SER A 37 -1.77 -15.93 -21.90
N VAL A 38 -1.46 -15.55 -23.14
CA VAL A 38 -2.21 -14.57 -23.92
C VAL A 38 -2.85 -15.29 -25.09
N ASP A 39 -4.15 -15.08 -25.25
CA ASP A 39 -4.89 -15.49 -26.44
C ASP A 39 -4.54 -14.54 -27.59
N GLU A 40 -3.94 -15.06 -28.67
CA GLU A 40 -3.43 -14.25 -29.77
C GLU A 40 -4.53 -13.57 -30.61
N GLU A 41 -5.74 -14.15 -30.64
CA GLU A 41 -6.85 -13.64 -31.43
C GLU A 41 -7.52 -12.44 -30.73
N THR A 42 -7.76 -12.56 -29.43
CA THR A 42 -8.46 -11.56 -28.62
C THR A 42 -7.52 -10.58 -27.92
N GLY A 43 -6.25 -10.95 -27.76
CA GLY A 43 -5.27 -10.22 -26.95
C GLY A 43 -5.55 -10.30 -25.44
N CYS A 44 -6.52 -11.10 -25.00
CA CYS A 44 -6.86 -11.30 -23.59
C CYS A 44 -5.87 -12.26 -22.92
N ILE A 45 -5.73 -12.13 -21.61
CA ILE A 45 -5.10 -13.15 -20.79
C ILE A 45 -6.05 -14.34 -20.69
N SER A 46 -5.62 -15.52 -21.15
CA SER A 46 -6.38 -16.76 -21.02
C SER A 46 -6.14 -17.44 -19.68
N ASP A 47 -4.89 -17.39 -19.21
CA ASP A 47 -4.45 -18.13 -18.03
C ASP A 47 -3.46 -17.35 -17.17
N VAL A 48 -3.58 -17.52 -15.86
CA VAL A 48 -2.62 -17.05 -14.85
C VAL A 48 -1.69 -18.20 -14.48
N VAL A 49 -0.41 -18.04 -14.76
CA VAL A 49 0.61 -19.07 -14.51
C VAL A 49 1.23 -18.82 -13.14
N CYS A 50 1.12 -19.81 -12.27
CA CYS A 50 1.77 -19.86 -10.96
C CYS A 50 2.85 -20.94 -10.95
N ASP A 51 3.74 -20.93 -9.96
CA ASP A 51 4.93 -21.82 -9.87
C ASP A 51 4.70 -23.29 -10.31
N ASN A 52 3.59 -23.91 -9.87
CA ASN A 52 3.28 -25.32 -10.14
C ASN A 52 1.90 -25.54 -10.79
N GLU A 53 1.17 -24.49 -11.14
CA GLU A 53 -0.22 -24.60 -11.53
C GLU A 53 -0.66 -23.42 -12.39
N THR A 54 -1.63 -23.66 -13.26
CA THR A 54 -2.19 -22.65 -14.16
C THR A 54 -3.69 -22.53 -13.91
N TYR A 55 -4.17 -21.30 -13.80
CA TYR A 55 -5.58 -21.00 -13.57
C TYR A 55 -6.16 -20.25 -14.76
N ARG A 56 -7.17 -20.82 -15.40
CA ARG A 56 -7.95 -20.12 -16.42
C ARG A 56 -8.81 -19.05 -15.76
N ALA A 57 -8.87 -17.86 -16.36
CA ALA A 57 -9.67 -16.76 -15.83
C ALA A 57 -10.24 -15.89 -16.96
N ASP A 58 -11.52 -15.50 -16.84
CA ASP A 58 -12.17 -14.62 -17.81
C ASP A 58 -11.76 -13.15 -17.62
N ALA A 59 -11.47 -12.75 -16.38
CA ALA A 59 -10.94 -11.44 -16.03
C ALA A 59 -10.00 -11.52 -14.82
N ILE A 60 -8.98 -10.67 -14.80
CA ILE A 60 -7.90 -10.69 -13.82
C ILE A 60 -7.73 -9.30 -13.23
N ILE A 61 -7.54 -9.22 -11.91
CA ILE A 61 -7.11 -8.00 -11.21
C ILE A 61 -5.77 -8.28 -10.51
N LEU A 62 -4.72 -7.55 -10.90
CA LEU A 62 -3.47 -7.53 -10.15
C LEU A 62 -3.55 -6.51 -9.03
N ALA A 63 -3.84 -7.02 -7.82
CA ALA A 63 -3.91 -6.26 -6.59
C ALA A 63 -2.60 -6.36 -5.77
N VAL A 64 -1.46 -6.09 -6.41
CA VAL A 64 -0.12 -6.26 -5.83
C VAL A 64 0.69 -4.96 -5.81
N GLY A 65 1.70 -4.93 -4.94
CA GLY A 65 2.61 -3.78 -4.82
C GLY A 65 3.58 -3.65 -6.01
N ILE A 66 4.19 -2.48 -6.12
CA ILE A 66 5.12 -2.13 -7.21
C ILE A 66 6.22 -3.19 -7.36
N SER A 67 6.84 -3.63 -6.27
CA SER A 67 7.95 -4.59 -6.36
C SER A 67 7.54 -5.94 -6.94
N THR A 68 6.31 -6.40 -6.67
CA THR A 68 5.77 -7.61 -7.29
C THR A 68 5.52 -7.41 -8.78
N VAL A 69 4.95 -6.27 -9.18
CA VAL A 69 4.78 -5.96 -10.62
C VAL A 69 6.13 -5.84 -11.32
N GLN A 70 7.13 -5.21 -10.70
CA GLN A 70 8.48 -5.12 -11.26
C GLN A 70 9.14 -6.49 -11.43
N GLU A 71 8.91 -7.41 -10.50
CA GLU A 71 9.38 -8.79 -10.62
C GLU A 71 8.66 -9.51 -11.76
N LEU A 72 7.33 -9.43 -11.80
CA LEU A 72 6.51 -10.00 -12.87
C LEU A 72 6.93 -9.45 -14.24
N THR A 73 7.05 -8.13 -14.41
CA THR A 73 7.48 -7.51 -15.68
C THR A 73 8.84 -8.03 -16.15
N LYS A 74 9.78 -8.36 -15.25
CA LYS A 74 11.10 -8.86 -15.64
C LYS A 74 11.08 -10.31 -16.10
N ASN A 75 10.18 -11.10 -15.51
CA ASN A 75 10.19 -12.56 -15.65
C ASN A 75 9.08 -13.08 -16.59
N SER A 76 7.97 -12.36 -16.71
CA SER A 76 6.81 -12.72 -17.52
C SER A 76 7.07 -12.40 -18.99
N ALA A 77 6.90 -13.41 -19.85
CA ALA A 77 6.97 -13.22 -21.29
C ALA A 77 5.80 -12.37 -21.82
N ALA A 78 4.64 -12.40 -21.16
CA ALA A 78 3.50 -11.58 -21.53
C ALA A 78 3.69 -10.11 -21.15
N LEU A 79 3.99 -9.83 -19.88
CA LEU A 79 3.99 -8.44 -19.37
C LEU A 79 5.17 -7.61 -19.90
N ASN A 80 6.32 -8.24 -20.19
CA ASN A 80 7.50 -7.52 -20.68
C ASN A 80 7.33 -6.92 -22.09
N THR A 81 6.28 -7.31 -22.82
CA THR A 81 5.96 -6.80 -24.16
C THR A 81 5.22 -5.46 -24.16
N ARG A 82 4.78 -5.00 -22.98
CA ARG A 82 3.89 -3.85 -22.83
C ARG A 82 4.62 -2.68 -22.17
N GLU A 83 4.61 -1.53 -22.85
CA GLU A 83 5.35 -0.34 -22.41
C GLU A 83 4.91 0.15 -21.02
N GLU A 84 3.61 0.06 -20.70
CA GLU A 84 3.10 0.49 -19.39
C GLU A 84 3.68 -0.34 -18.23
N PHE A 85 3.95 -1.63 -18.43
CA PHE A 85 4.58 -2.49 -17.44
C PHE A 85 6.09 -2.25 -17.35
N LEU A 86 6.76 -2.01 -18.48
CA LEU A 86 8.17 -1.63 -18.51
C LEU A 86 8.40 -0.29 -17.79
N LYS A 87 7.48 0.66 -17.89
CA LYS A 87 7.56 1.95 -17.19
C LYS A 87 7.60 1.79 -15.68
N VAL A 88 6.89 0.80 -15.11
CA VAL A 88 6.88 0.49 -13.67
C VAL A 88 8.27 0.18 -13.13
N LEU A 89 9.22 -0.29 -13.98
CA LEU A 89 10.61 -0.53 -13.58
C LEU A 89 11.35 0.75 -13.13
N ASN A 90 10.83 1.93 -13.48
CA ASN A 90 11.36 3.23 -13.04
C ASN A 90 10.78 3.70 -11.69
N LEU A 91 9.81 2.98 -11.13
CA LEU A 91 9.28 3.27 -9.80
C LEU A 91 10.20 2.71 -8.70
N ALA A 92 10.05 3.26 -7.50
CA ALA A 92 10.78 2.81 -6.32
C ALA A 92 9.81 2.33 -5.25
N ALA A 93 10.28 1.41 -4.42
CA ALA A 93 9.61 0.98 -3.21
C ALA A 93 10.47 1.34 -1.99
N SER A 94 9.82 1.51 -0.85
CA SER A 94 10.44 1.84 0.42
C SER A 94 10.26 0.68 1.41
N ASP A 95 11.20 0.60 2.34
CA ASP A 95 11.22 -0.42 3.39
C ASP A 95 10.40 0.02 4.60
N LEU A 96 9.79 -0.95 5.27
CA LEU A 96 9.10 -0.76 6.54
C LEU A 96 9.63 -1.75 7.58
N VAL A 97 9.94 -1.24 8.78
CA VAL A 97 10.19 -2.09 9.96
C VAL A 97 9.17 -1.74 11.03
N SER A 98 8.40 -2.74 11.46
CA SER A 98 7.44 -2.63 12.55
C SER A 98 7.96 -3.41 13.74
N THR A 99 7.93 -2.79 14.92
CA THR A 99 8.31 -3.40 16.19
C THR A 99 7.15 -3.31 17.15
N LYS A 100 6.91 -4.38 17.92
CA LYS A 100 5.97 -4.40 19.04
C LYS A 100 6.75 -4.82 20.29
N LEU A 101 6.81 -3.92 21.27
CA LEU A 101 7.62 -4.08 22.47
C LEU A 101 6.71 -4.19 23.69
N TRP A 102 6.97 -5.19 24.52
CA TRP A 102 6.44 -5.30 25.87
C TRP A 102 7.52 -4.87 26.84
N LEU A 103 7.15 -4.01 27.78
CA LEU A 103 8.06 -3.49 28.77
C LEU A 103 7.88 -4.19 30.11
N ASP A 104 8.85 -4.02 31.01
CA ASP A 104 8.79 -4.53 32.38
C ASP A 104 7.90 -3.70 33.31
N LYS A 105 7.45 -2.51 32.86
CA LYS A 105 6.61 -1.62 33.65
C LYS A 105 5.63 -0.80 32.81
N LYS A 106 4.71 -0.15 33.50
CA LYS A 106 3.79 0.82 32.90
C LYS A 106 4.49 2.17 32.72
N ILE A 107 4.36 2.75 31.53
CA ILE A 107 4.89 4.06 31.17
C ILE A 107 3.73 5.00 30.84
N LYS A 108 3.83 6.23 31.34
CA LYS A 108 2.85 7.28 31.04
C LYS A 108 3.15 7.91 29.68
N ILE A 109 2.50 7.39 28.64
CA ILE A 109 2.58 7.97 27.29
C ILE A 109 1.39 8.95 27.10
N PRO A 110 1.63 10.25 26.81
CA PRO A 110 0.57 11.24 26.71
C PRO A 110 -0.48 10.88 25.65
N PHE A 111 -0.03 10.57 24.44
CA PHE A 111 -0.91 10.27 23.31
C PHE A 111 -0.92 8.79 22.97
N ALA A 112 -2.07 8.33 22.46
CA ALA A 112 -2.20 6.96 21.96
C ALA A 112 -1.44 6.74 20.64
N ARG A 113 -1.20 7.82 19.89
CA ARG A 113 -0.63 7.84 18.55
C ARG A 113 0.37 8.99 18.48
N ASN A 114 1.54 8.73 17.91
CA ASN A 114 2.63 9.70 17.88
C ASN A 114 3.29 9.61 16.51
N VAL A 115 3.45 10.75 15.84
CA VAL A 115 4.19 10.88 14.58
C VAL A 115 5.48 11.60 14.90
N CYS A 116 6.59 11.06 14.41
CA CYS A 116 7.92 11.51 14.77
C CYS A 116 8.76 11.69 13.50
N SER A 117 9.53 12.77 13.47
CA SER A 117 10.66 12.89 12.55
C SER A 117 11.81 12.00 13.03
N SER A 118 12.69 11.61 12.11
CA SER A 118 13.93 10.93 12.47
C SER A 118 14.82 11.84 13.34
N PHE A 119 15.65 11.21 14.16
CA PHE A 119 16.74 11.90 14.87
C PHE A 119 18.08 11.85 14.11
N ASP A 120 18.11 11.10 13.01
CA ASP A 120 19.28 10.78 12.18
C ASP A 120 19.02 11.07 10.69
N ASP A 121 18.07 11.95 10.37
CA ASP A 121 17.67 12.36 9.01
C ASP A 121 17.29 11.22 8.03
N SER A 122 17.13 9.99 8.53
CA SER A 122 16.98 8.79 7.70
C SER A 122 15.52 8.34 7.52
N SER A 123 14.68 8.38 8.56
CA SER A 123 13.36 7.73 8.55
C SER A 123 12.25 8.54 9.23
N GLY A 124 11.13 8.72 8.55
CA GLY A 124 9.88 9.08 9.24
C GLY A 124 9.40 7.88 10.05
N TRP A 125 8.91 8.08 11.28
CA TRP A 125 8.44 6.97 12.09
C TRP A 125 7.25 7.35 12.96
N THR A 126 6.55 6.33 13.45
CA THR A 126 5.39 6.48 14.33
C THR A 126 5.50 5.52 15.48
N PHE A 127 4.90 5.86 16.61
CA PHE A 127 4.67 4.88 17.68
C PHE A 127 3.32 5.03 18.35
N PHE A 128 2.82 3.89 18.82
CA PHE A 128 1.45 3.71 19.28
C PHE A 128 1.44 3.07 20.66
N ASN A 129 0.71 3.67 21.59
CA ASN A 129 0.43 3.06 22.88
C ASN A 129 -0.71 2.05 22.70
N LEU A 130 -0.36 0.78 22.56
CA LEU A 130 -1.34 -0.27 22.29
C LEU A 130 -2.29 -0.49 23.46
N ASN A 131 -1.90 -0.18 24.71
CA ASN A 131 -2.83 -0.23 25.84
C ASN A 131 -4.00 0.76 25.69
N LYS A 132 -3.83 1.87 24.95
CA LYS A 132 -4.90 2.84 24.68
C LYS A 132 -5.71 2.52 23.43
N LEU A 133 -5.14 1.77 22.49
CA LEU A 133 -5.76 1.52 21.18
C LEU A 133 -6.44 0.15 21.11
N PHE A 134 -5.82 -0.89 21.64
CA PHE A 134 -6.27 -2.27 21.48
C PHE A 134 -6.98 -2.74 22.74
N ASP A 135 -8.20 -3.25 22.57
CA ASP A 135 -9.04 -3.65 23.70
C ASP A 135 -8.40 -4.80 24.51
N GLU A 136 -7.72 -5.72 23.83
CA GLU A 136 -6.97 -6.82 24.45
C GLU A 136 -5.85 -6.34 25.41
N HIS A 137 -5.25 -5.17 25.15
CA HIS A 137 -4.11 -4.66 25.92
C HIS A 137 -4.50 -3.62 26.97
N ARG A 138 -5.80 -3.27 27.06
CA ARG A 138 -6.29 -2.16 27.90
C ARG A 138 -5.91 -2.31 29.37
N ASN A 139 -6.07 -3.52 29.90
CA ASN A 139 -5.84 -3.82 31.31
C ASN A 139 -4.46 -4.44 31.59
N SER A 140 -3.58 -4.49 30.58
CA SER A 140 -2.23 -5.05 30.77
C SER A 140 -1.48 -4.26 31.87
N PRO A 141 -0.80 -4.95 32.81
CA PRO A 141 -0.05 -4.30 33.88
C PRO A 141 1.20 -3.58 33.36
N VAL A 142 1.63 -3.90 32.14
CA VAL A 142 2.81 -3.34 31.49
C VAL A 142 2.46 -2.50 30.26
N THR A 143 3.38 -1.66 29.83
CA THR A 143 3.23 -0.92 28.59
C THR A 143 3.57 -1.79 27.39
N ILE A 144 2.69 -1.73 26.39
CA ILE A 144 2.88 -2.37 25.09
C ILE A 144 2.87 -1.27 24.04
N VAL A 145 3.97 -1.13 23.31
CA VAL A 145 4.16 -0.07 22.32
C VAL A 145 4.47 -0.70 20.96
N GLN A 146 3.85 -0.17 19.91
CA GLN A 146 4.23 -0.51 18.54
C GLN A 146 4.94 0.69 17.92
N ALA A 147 6.10 0.50 17.30
CA ALA A 147 6.80 1.53 16.55
C ALA A 147 7.06 1.09 15.11
N ASN A 148 6.68 1.93 14.15
CA ASN A 148 6.79 1.68 12.71
C ASN A 148 7.75 2.71 12.09
N PHE A 149 8.80 2.22 11.46
CA PHE A 149 9.84 3.02 10.79
C PHE A 149 9.64 2.92 9.28
N TYR A 150 9.25 4.03 8.67
CA TYR A 150 9.11 4.18 7.23
C TYR A 150 10.46 4.60 6.64
N HIS A 151 10.85 3.99 5.52
CA HIS A 151 12.22 4.04 5.01
C HIS A 151 13.23 3.34 5.95
N GLY A 152 12.82 2.20 6.51
CA GLY A 152 13.64 1.43 7.45
C GLY A 152 14.81 0.65 6.82
N ASN A 153 15.41 1.13 5.73
CA ASN A 153 16.46 0.45 4.97
C ASN A 153 17.69 0.11 5.82
N GLU A 154 18.06 0.98 6.76
CA GLU A 154 19.14 0.72 7.72
C GLU A 154 18.76 -0.27 8.81
N LEU A 155 17.47 -0.44 9.09
CA LEU A 155 16.96 -1.35 10.13
C LEU A 155 16.74 -2.76 9.60
N VAL A 156 16.32 -2.92 8.35
CA VAL A 156 16.07 -4.23 7.71
C VAL A 156 17.25 -5.22 7.87
N PRO A 157 18.53 -4.85 7.61
CA PRO A 157 19.64 -5.79 7.71
C PRO A 157 20.07 -6.09 9.15
N LEU A 158 19.60 -5.33 10.14
CA LEU A 158 20.03 -5.51 11.53
C LEU A 158 19.40 -6.75 12.17
N LYS A 159 20.11 -7.32 13.15
CA LYS A 159 19.54 -8.31 14.07
C LYS A 159 18.49 -7.66 14.96
N ASP A 160 17.52 -8.46 15.38
CA ASP A 160 16.35 -7.99 16.11
C ASP A 160 16.69 -7.31 17.44
N GLU A 161 17.72 -7.79 18.13
CA GLU A 161 18.24 -7.18 19.37
C GLU A 161 18.75 -5.74 19.16
N TYR A 162 19.45 -5.49 18.04
CA TYR A 162 19.95 -4.16 17.70
C TYR A 162 18.80 -3.23 17.29
N ILE A 163 17.79 -3.76 16.60
CA ILE A 163 16.58 -3.01 16.26
C ILE A 163 15.88 -2.59 17.54
N ALA A 164 15.59 -3.53 18.45
CA ALA A 164 14.94 -3.23 19.73
C ALA A 164 15.70 -2.16 20.53
N THR A 165 17.03 -2.25 20.56
CA THR A 165 17.90 -1.26 21.21
C THR A 165 17.79 0.13 20.55
N LYS A 166 17.84 0.21 19.21
CA LYS A 166 17.70 1.48 18.48
C LYS A 166 16.29 2.06 18.70
N VAL A 167 15.24 1.25 18.67
CA VAL A 167 13.86 1.71 18.93
C VAL A 167 13.69 2.24 20.35
N MET A 168 14.21 1.55 21.37
CA MET A 168 14.16 2.04 22.76
C MET A 168 14.89 3.38 22.93
N SER A 169 16.04 3.55 22.28
CA SER A 169 16.78 4.82 22.25
C SER A 169 15.99 5.95 21.58
N TYR A 170 15.14 5.65 20.60
CA TYR A 170 14.28 6.65 19.95
C TYR A 170 13.09 6.99 20.84
N LEU A 171 12.46 5.98 21.44
CA LEU A 171 11.35 6.15 22.35
C LEU A 171 11.73 6.99 23.58
N SER A 172 12.93 6.80 24.15
CA SER A 172 13.42 7.59 25.29
C SER A 172 13.60 9.07 24.96
N LYS A 173 14.06 9.39 23.75
CA LYS A 173 14.15 10.79 23.28
C LYS A 173 12.78 11.46 23.17
N CYS A 174 11.72 10.70 22.88
CA CYS A 174 10.35 11.20 22.83
C CYS A 174 9.70 11.28 24.23
N VAL A 175 9.89 10.26 25.07
CA VAL A 175 9.31 10.16 26.41
C VAL A 175 10.36 9.58 27.36
N LYS A 176 10.88 10.42 28.27
CA LYS A 176 12.00 10.08 29.16
C LYS A 176 11.79 8.81 29.99
N ASP A 177 10.55 8.50 30.38
CA ASP A 177 10.23 7.32 31.20
C ASP A 177 10.64 5.97 30.55
N PHE A 178 10.83 5.93 29.23
CA PHE A 178 11.37 4.75 28.54
C PHE A 178 12.83 4.44 28.90
N GLU A 179 13.64 5.43 29.32
CA GLU A 179 15.06 5.22 29.69
C GLU A 179 15.23 4.20 30.83
N ALA A 180 14.29 4.22 31.77
CA ALA A 180 14.33 3.35 32.95
C ALA A 180 13.53 2.06 32.77
N ALA A 181 13.07 1.74 31.55
CA ALA A 181 12.29 0.54 31.25
C ALA A 181 13.13 -0.48 30.47
N ARG A 182 12.81 -1.76 30.66
CA ARG A 182 13.45 -2.85 29.91
C ARG A 182 12.42 -3.55 29.04
N VAL A 183 12.86 -3.97 27.86
CA VAL A 183 12.05 -4.79 26.96
C VAL A 183 12.05 -6.22 27.48
N THR A 184 10.87 -6.75 27.78
CA THR A 184 10.67 -8.14 28.22
C THR A 184 10.29 -9.07 27.08
N ASN A 185 9.65 -8.52 26.04
CA ASN A 185 9.34 -9.25 24.82
C ASN A 185 9.32 -8.29 23.63
N VAL A 186 9.64 -8.82 22.45
CA VAL A 186 9.71 -8.06 21.21
C VAL A 186 9.24 -8.92 20.03
N GLU A 187 8.38 -8.34 19.20
CA GLU A 187 8.05 -8.86 17.88
C GLU A 187 8.55 -7.86 16.84
N ILE A 188 9.29 -8.33 15.83
CA ILE A 188 9.82 -7.51 14.75
C ILE A 188 9.35 -8.08 13.42
N ALA A 189 8.76 -7.21 12.61
CA ALA A 189 8.38 -7.51 11.25
C ALA A 189 9.13 -6.58 10.29
N LYS A 190 9.79 -7.17 9.30
CA LYS A 190 10.61 -6.47 8.29
C LYS A 190 9.95 -6.65 6.94
N PHE A 191 9.65 -5.55 6.28
CA PHE A 191 8.96 -5.54 4.99
C PHE A 191 9.80 -4.78 3.97
N PRO A 192 10.86 -5.41 3.42
CA PRO A 192 11.69 -4.79 2.40
C PRO A 192 10.85 -4.52 1.15
N LYS A 193 11.01 -3.33 0.57
CA LYS A 193 10.39 -2.90 -0.68
C LYS A 193 8.87 -3.12 -0.73
N SER A 194 8.21 -2.92 0.41
CA SER A 194 6.78 -3.22 0.57
C SER A 194 5.87 -2.01 0.35
N LEU A 195 6.40 -0.81 0.55
CA LEU A 195 5.64 0.43 0.43
C LEU A 195 5.97 1.13 -0.88
N THR A 196 4.98 1.78 -1.49
CA THR A 196 5.23 2.63 -2.64
C THR A 196 6.04 3.86 -2.24
N HIS A 197 7.16 4.11 -2.92
CA HIS A 197 7.91 5.36 -2.75
C HIS A 197 7.41 6.39 -3.76
N PHE A 198 6.59 7.33 -3.29
CA PHE A 198 6.10 8.46 -4.10
C PHE A 198 7.15 9.59 -4.13
N PHE A 199 7.95 9.64 -5.19
CA PHE A 199 8.98 10.67 -5.38
C PHE A 199 8.62 11.63 -6.54
N PRO A 200 9.18 12.87 -6.58
CA PRO A 200 8.94 13.81 -7.67
C PRO A 200 9.20 13.18 -9.05
N GLY A 201 8.22 13.28 -9.95
CA GLY A 201 8.31 12.70 -11.29
C GLY A 201 7.95 11.21 -11.40
N SER A 202 7.66 10.50 -10.31
CA SER A 202 7.20 9.10 -10.34
C SER A 202 5.87 8.90 -11.07
N TYR A 203 4.99 9.91 -11.03
CA TYR A 203 3.62 9.82 -11.57
C TYR A 203 3.54 9.41 -13.04
N LYS A 204 4.51 9.79 -13.88
CA LYS A 204 4.54 9.42 -15.31
C LYS A 204 4.81 7.93 -15.56
N TYR A 205 5.27 7.21 -14.53
CA TYR A 205 5.54 5.77 -14.57
C TYR A 205 4.49 4.93 -13.83
N MET A 206 3.54 5.58 -13.15
CA MET A 206 2.43 4.90 -12.46
C MET A 206 1.37 4.43 -13.47
N MET A 207 0.66 3.35 -13.13
CA MET A 207 -0.36 2.75 -13.99
C MET A 207 -1.76 3.23 -13.65
N ARG A 208 -2.68 3.18 -14.63
CA ARG A 208 -4.13 3.28 -14.41
C ARG A 208 -4.70 1.91 -14.05
N GLY A 209 -5.97 1.87 -13.64
CA GLY A 209 -6.66 0.62 -13.32
C GLY A 209 -6.91 -0.31 -14.52
N SER A 210 -6.78 0.19 -15.76
CA SER A 210 -6.90 -0.60 -16.99
C SER A 210 -5.54 -0.75 -17.66
N THR A 211 -5.29 -1.87 -18.33
CA THR A 211 -4.06 -2.17 -19.07
C THR A 211 -4.32 -2.31 -20.57
N SER A 212 -3.27 -2.54 -21.37
CA SER A 212 -3.44 -2.88 -22.79
C SER A 212 -3.96 -4.30 -23.04
N PHE A 213 -3.96 -5.18 -22.03
CA PHE A 213 -4.68 -6.44 -22.09
C PHE A 213 -6.15 -6.20 -21.74
N PRO A 214 -7.13 -6.59 -22.58
CA PRO A 214 -8.53 -6.19 -22.40
C PRO A 214 -9.14 -6.62 -21.06
N ASN A 215 -8.74 -7.78 -20.54
CA ASN A 215 -9.31 -8.39 -19.33
C ASN A 215 -8.36 -8.36 -18.11
N LEU A 216 -7.24 -7.62 -18.18
CA LEU A 216 -6.31 -7.45 -17.07
C LEU A 216 -6.40 -6.03 -16.49
N PHE A 217 -6.74 -5.95 -15.22
CA PHE A 217 -6.90 -4.71 -14.47
C PHE A 217 -5.91 -4.62 -13.32
N MET A 218 -5.71 -3.41 -12.81
CA MET A 218 -4.79 -3.11 -11.72
C MET A 218 -5.53 -2.49 -10.53
N ALA A 219 -5.17 -2.89 -9.32
CA ALA A 219 -5.63 -2.28 -8.08
C ALA A 219 -4.47 -2.11 -7.08
N GLY A 220 -4.52 -1.08 -6.24
CA GLY A 220 -3.46 -0.78 -5.28
C GLY A 220 -3.34 0.69 -4.92
N ASP A 221 -2.57 0.99 -3.87
CA ASP A 221 -2.32 2.36 -3.41
C ASP A 221 -1.59 3.23 -4.46
N TRP A 222 -0.84 2.60 -5.35
CA TRP A 222 -0.05 3.25 -6.39
C TRP A 222 -0.77 3.35 -7.75
N ILE A 223 -2.02 2.90 -7.84
CA ILE A 223 -2.79 3.01 -9.08
C ILE A 223 -3.34 4.44 -9.23
N ILE A 224 -3.29 4.99 -10.43
CA ILE A 224 -3.84 6.30 -10.75
C ILE A 224 -5.37 6.20 -10.74
N SER A 225 -5.99 6.87 -9.77
CA SER A 225 -7.45 7.05 -9.66
C SER A 225 -7.78 8.54 -9.51
N ARG A 226 -8.99 8.92 -9.95
CA ARG A 226 -9.55 10.27 -9.77
C ARG A 226 -10.22 10.46 -8.42
N HIS A 227 -10.41 9.40 -7.64
CA HIS A 227 -11.13 9.44 -6.37
C HIS A 227 -10.50 10.38 -5.34
N GLY A 228 -9.16 10.51 -5.34
CA GLY A 228 -8.43 11.40 -4.43
C GLY A 228 -8.10 10.80 -3.06
N SER A 229 -8.54 9.57 -2.77
CA SER A 229 -8.16 8.84 -1.55
C SER A 229 -6.66 8.55 -1.50
N TRP A 230 -6.15 8.22 -0.31
CA TRP A 230 -4.73 7.88 -0.12
C TRP A 230 -4.53 6.63 0.74
N SER A 231 -3.33 6.05 0.66
CA SER A 231 -2.90 4.87 1.44
C SER A 231 -3.91 3.72 1.40
N GLN A 232 -4.29 3.16 2.55
CA GLN A 232 -5.19 2.00 2.65
C GLN A 232 -6.56 2.25 2.01
N GLU A 233 -7.12 3.46 2.16
CA GLU A 233 -8.40 3.81 1.55
C GLU A 233 -8.30 3.76 0.03
N LYS A 234 -7.17 4.20 -0.53
CA LYS A 234 -6.93 4.12 -1.98
C LYS A 234 -6.80 2.68 -2.47
N SER A 235 -6.14 1.79 -1.72
CA SER A 235 -6.11 0.37 -2.05
C SER A 235 -7.51 -0.23 -2.08
N TYR A 236 -8.35 0.10 -1.09
CA TYR A 236 -9.75 -0.34 -1.04
C TYR A 236 -10.55 0.18 -2.23
N VAL A 237 -10.54 1.50 -2.46
CA VAL A 237 -11.26 2.14 -3.55
C VAL A 237 -10.84 1.61 -4.91
N THR A 238 -9.54 1.52 -5.19
CA THR A 238 -9.05 1.00 -6.48
C THR A 238 -9.37 -0.48 -6.66
N GLY A 239 -9.50 -1.25 -5.58
CA GLY A 239 -10.06 -2.61 -5.62
C GLY A 239 -11.52 -2.62 -6.08
N LEU A 240 -12.37 -1.74 -5.53
CA LEU A 240 -13.76 -1.58 -5.97
C LEU A 240 -13.85 -1.10 -7.42
N GLU A 241 -13.01 -0.13 -7.80
CA GLU A 241 -12.93 0.34 -9.19
C GLU A 241 -12.45 -0.77 -10.14
N GLY A 242 -11.56 -1.65 -9.69
CA GLY A 242 -11.13 -2.84 -10.44
C GLY A 242 -12.27 -3.84 -10.62
N ALA A 243 -13.02 -4.13 -9.56
CA ALA A 243 -14.21 -4.99 -9.62
C ALA A 243 -15.27 -4.44 -10.58
N ASN A 244 -15.51 -3.13 -10.57
CA ASN A 244 -16.43 -2.48 -11.51
C ASN A 244 -15.99 -2.64 -12.97
N ARG A 245 -14.69 -2.56 -13.25
CA ARG A 245 -14.15 -2.82 -14.60
C ARG A 245 -14.35 -4.27 -15.04
N VAL A 246 -14.27 -5.22 -14.12
CA VAL A 246 -14.58 -6.63 -14.41
C VAL A 246 -16.05 -6.78 -14.78
N VAL A 247 -16.96 -6.16 -14.02
CA VAL A 247 -18.40 -6.14 -14.33
C VAL A 247 -18.67 -5.48 -15.69
N ASP A 248 -18.05 -4.33 -15.97
CA ASP A 248 -18.12 -3.65 -17.27
C ASP A 248 -17.67 -4.58 -18.42
N PHE A 249 -16.56 -5.28 -18.24
CA PHE A 249 -15.95 -6.12 -19.27
C PHE A 249 -16.76 -7.38 -19.55
N LEU A 250 -17.20 -8.07 -18.50
CA LEU A 250 -17.96 -9.32 -18.62
C LEU A 250 -19.45 -9.08 -18.93
N GLY A 251 -19.96 -7.89 -18.64
CA GLY A 251 -21.40 -7.58 -18.73
C GLY A 251 -22.25 -8.28 -17.66
N GLU A 252 -21.62 -8.80 -16.60
CA GLU A 252 -22.26 -9.55 -15.53
C GLU A 252 -21.82 -9.04 -14.15
N GLY A 253 -22.76 -8.99 -13.20
CA GLY A 253 -22.52 -8.59 -11.82
C GLY A 253 -23.15 -7.25 -11.46
N ASN A 254 -22.83 -6.75 -10.26
CA ASN A 254 -23.31 -5.46 -9.76
C ASN A 254 -22.14 -4.56 -9.43
N TYR A 255 -22.24 -3.28 -9.79
CA TYR A 255 -21.21 -2.30 -9.45
C TYR A 255 -21.11 -2.13 -7.94
N ALA A 256 -19.88 -2.21 -7.45
CA ALA A 256 -19.52 -1.74 -6.13
C ALA A 256 -19.76 -0.23 -6.02
N LYS A 257 -20.41 0.16 -4.93
CA LYS A 257 -20.63 1.56 -4.58
C LYS A 257 -19.33 2.17 -4.05
N ILE A 258 -18.86 3.23 -4.70
CA ILE A 258 -17.72 4.02 -4.24
C ILE A 258 -18.25 5.34 -3.70
N ILE A 259 -17.92 5.65 -2.45
CA ILE A 259 -18.38 6.86 -1.78
C ILE A 259 -17.46 8.01 -2.21
N PRO A 260 -17.97 9.07 -2.86
CA PRO A 260 -17.13 10.18 -3.29
C PRO A 260 -16.53 10.91 -2.09
N LEU A 261 -15.35 11.51 -2.30
CA LEU A 261 -14.79 12.47 -1.35
C LEU A 261 -15.60 13.76 -1.34
N GLU A 262 -15.48 14.51 -0.24
CA GLU A 262 -15.93 15.89 -0.19
C GLU A 262 -15.24 16.71 -1.28
N GLU A 263 -16.00 17.61 -1.90
CA GLU A 263 -15.47 18.48 -2.93
C GLU A 263 -14.41 19.44 -2.35
N ASP A 264 -13.37 19.72 -3.15
CA ASP A 264 -12.38 20.75 -2.82
C ASP A 264 -13.06 22.09 -2.50
N GLU A 265 -12.45 22.92 -1.66
CA GLU A 265 -12.99 24.25 -1.39
C GLU A 265 -13.12 25.08 -2.70
N PRO A 266 -14.12 25.97 -2.82
CA PRO A 266 -14.40 26.67 -4.09
C PRO A 266 -13.20 27.39 -4.71
N HIS A 267 -12.31 27.94 -3.88
CA HIS A 267 -11.10 28.63 -4.33
C HIS A 267 -10.05 27.66 -4.90
N ILE A 268 -9.93 26.45 -4.35
CA ILE A 268 -9.08 25.39 -4.90
C ILE A 268 -9.64 24.92 -6.24
N GLN A 269 -10.95 24.71 -6.33
CA GLN A 269 -11.58 24.34 -7.61
C GLN A 269 -11.34 25.41 -8.70
N ALA A 270 -11.53 26.68 -8.37
CA ALA A 270 -11.29 27.79 -9.28
C ALA A 270 -9.84 27.81 -9.79
N LEU A 271 -8.85 27.67 -8.89
CA LEU A 271 -7.44 27.63 -9.27
C LEU A 271 -7.08 26.39 -10.10
N ARG A 272 -7.65 25.22 -9.79
CA ARG A 272 -7.45 23.99 -10.58
C ARG A 272 -8.01 24.15 -11.99
N ASN A 273 -9.19 24.76 -12.13
CA ASN A 273 -9.81 25.04 -13.43
C ASN A 273 -9.00 26.05 -14.25
N LEU A 274 -8.54 27.14 -13.63
CA LEU A 274 -7.65 28.11 -14.28
C LEU A 274 -6.36 27.45 -14.77
N ASN A 275 -5.71 26.62 -13.95
CA ASN A 275 -4.50 25.90 -14.32
C ASN A 275 -4.75 24.91 -15.49
N ARG A 276 -5.90 24.22 -15.50
CA ARG A 276 -6.27 23.34 -16.61
C ARG A 276 -6.46 24.11 -17.91
N ASN A 277 -7.23 25.20 -17.86
CA ASN A 277 -7.48 26.06 -19.02
C ASN A 277 -6.17 26.66 -19.54
N PHE A 278 -5.27 27.11 -18.65
CA PHE A 278 -3.95 27.60 -19.03
C PHE A 278 -3.11 26.51 -19.71
N LYS A 279 -3.09 25.28 -19.17
CA LYS A 279 -2.38 24.16 -19.80
C LYS A 279 -2.95 23.81 -21.17
N GLU A 280 -4.27 23.75 -21.30
CA GLU A 280 -4.95 23.49 -22.58
C GLU A 280 -4.59 24.55 -23.62
N LEU A 281 -4.69 25.84 -23.25
CA LEU A 281 -4.26 26.94 -24.11
C LEU A 281 -2.78 26.84 -24.48
N SER A 282 -1.89 26.61 -23.50
CA SER A 282 -0.45 26.48 -23.75
C SER A 282 -0.09 25.33 -24.68
N SER A 283 -0.85 24.22 -24.62
CA SER A 283 -0.63 23.06 -25.49
C SER A 283 -1.04 23.29 -26.95
N GLN A 284 -1.87 24.31 -27.20
CA GLN A 284 -2.28 24.71 -28.55
C GLN A 284 -1.27 25.68 -29.22
N PHE A 285 -0.34 26.24 -28.44
CA PHE A 285 0.73 27.09 -28.97
C PHE A 285 2.05 26.30 -29.07
N PRO A 286 2.78 26.36 -30.21
CA PRO A 286 4.05 25.65 -30.41
C PRO A 286 5.24 26.32 -29.67
N LEU A 287 5.01 26.90 -28.49
CA LEU A 287 6.02 27.65 -27.73
C LEU A 287 6.85 26.77 -26.78
N SER A 288 6.47 25.52 -26.55
CA SER A 288 7.08 24.67 -25.51
C SER A 288 8.44 24.08 -25.84
N ASN A 289 8.95 24.23 -27.07
CA ASN A 289 10.27 23.71 -27.46
C ASN A 289 11.39 24.76 -27.49
N TYR A 290 11.11 26.03 -27.19
CA TYR A 290 12.11 27.12 -27.26
C TYR A 290 12.57 27.67 -25.90
N PHE A 291 11.92 27.29 -24.80
CA PHE A 291 12.36 27.68 -23.46
C PHE A 291 12.25 26.50 -22.49
N LEU A 292 13.23 25.60 -22.56
CA LEU A 292 13.78 24.80 -21.45
C LEU A 292 15.09 24.15 -21.90
#